data_AF-A0A7J3AM12-F1
#
_entry.id   AF-A0A7J3AM12-F1
#
_cell.length_a   1.000
_cell.length_b   1.000
_cell.length_c   1.000
_cell.angle_alpha   90.00
_cell.angle_beta   90.00
_cell.angle_gamma   90.00
#
_symmetry.space_group_name_H-M   'P 1'
#
loop_
_entity.id
_entity.type
_entity.pdbx_description
1 polymer ?
#
loop_
_entity_poly.entity_id
_entity_poly.type
_entity_poly.pdbx_seq_one_letter_code
_entity_poly.pdbx_strand_id
1 'polypeptide(L)'
;MDAMGFLSIVLMVFALMMVLAGIFTAYFGSGKSRLIGIILLVVGLVIGIVWTVLAGMTDMIDIQLGSVIWDAFLNILAGLIGILAAVGVFLLAIMKA
;
A
#
# COMPACT_ATOMS: atom_id res chain seq x y z
N MET A 1 9.84 -13.80 7.59
CA MET A 1 10.17 -12.38 7.41
C MET A 1 10.57 -11.81 8.76
N ASP A 2 11.63 -11.01 8.78
CA ASP A 2 12.12 -10.31 9.96
C ASP A 2 11.37 -8.98 10.17
N ALA A 3 11.64 -8.27 11.26
CA ALA A 3 10.94 -7.03 11.59
C ALA A 3 11.18 -5.92 10.54
N MET A 4 12.38 -5.89 9.95
CA MET A 4 12.75 -4.87 8.97
C MET A 4 12.11 -5.13 7.60
N GLY A 5 12.04 -6.40 7.18
CA GLY A 5 11.25 -6.82 6.02
C GLY A 5 9.76 -6.48 6.19
N PHE A 6 9.19 -6.72 7.38
CA PHE A 6 7.80 -6.36 7.68
C PHE A 6 7.56 -4.86 7.55
N LEU A 7 8.43 -4.05 8.18
CA LEU A 7 8.35 -2.59 8.10
C LEU A 7 8.44 -2.11 6.64
N SER A 8 9.28 -2.76 5.84
CA SER A 8 9.40 -2.43 4.42
C SER A 8 8.13 -2.73 3.65
N ILE A 9 7.48 -3.88 3.88
CA ILE A 9 6.18 -4.16 3.26
C ILE A 9 5.16 -3.10 3.68
N VAL A 10 5.08 -2.77 4.97
CA VAL A 10 4.15 -1.76 5.48
C VAL A 10 4.36 -0.42 4.77
N LEU A 11 5.61 0.06 4.71
CA LEU A 11 5.93 1.36 4.12
C LEU A 11 5.73 1.38 2.60
N MET A 12 6.08 0.30 1.90
CA MET A 12 5.92 0.20 0.45
C MET A 12 4.44 0.10 0.05
N VAL A 13 3.64 -0.69 0.77
CA VAL A 13 2.19 -0.76 0.56
C VAL A 13 1.53 0.57 0.90
N PHE A 14 1.92 1.20 2.02
CA PHE A 14 1.40 2.51 2.41
C PHE A 14 1.72 3.59 1.37
N ALA A 15 2.97 3.67 0.91
CA ALA A 15 3.39 4.60 -0.12
C ALA A 15 2.60 4.41 -1.42
N LEU A 16 2.46 3.15 -1.88
CA LEU A 16 1.67 2.82 -3.05
C LEU A 16 0.21 3.27 -2.90
N MET A 17 -0.43 2.95 -1.78
CA MET A 17 -1.83 3.31 -1.54
C MET A 17 -2.02 4.81 -1.43
N MET A 18 -1.09 5.54 -0.83
CA MET A 18 -1.10 7.01 -0.79
C MET A 18 -0.94 7.64 -2.17
N VAL A 19 -0.07 7.08 -3.02
CA VAL A 19 0.08 7.53 -4.40
C VAL A 19 -1.21 7.30 -5.18
N LEU A 20 -1.80 6.10 -5.11
CA LEU A 20 -3.05 5.80 -5.81
C LEU A 20 -4.21 6.67 -5.32
N ALA A 21 -4.41 6.74 -4.00
CA ALA A 21 -5.44 7.58 -3.40
C ALA A 21 -5.23 9.07 -3.71
N GLY A 22 -3.97 9.52 -3.71
CA GLY A 22 -3.58 10.88 -4.06
C GLY A 22 -3.89 11.22 -5.51
N ILE A 23 -3.55 10.34 -6.46
CA ILE A 23 -3.88 10.50 -7.88
C ILE A 23 -5.39 10.63 -8.06
N PHE A 24 -6.17 9.69 -7.52
CA PHE A 24 -7.62 9.72 -7.67
C PHE A 24 -8.25 10.95 -7.02
N THR A 25 -7.79 11.33 -5.82
CA THR A 25 -8.34 12.48 -5.10
C THR A 25 -7.92 13.81 -5.74
N ALA A 26 -6.70 13.92 -6.27
CA ALA A 26 -6.24 15.11 -6.98
C ALA A 26 -6.99 15.28 -8.32
N TYR A 27 -7.24 14.18 -9.02
CA TYR A 27 -7.93 14.20 -10.30
C TYR A 27 -9.44 14.46 -10.16
N PHE A 28 -10.12 13.71 -9.31
CA PHE A 28 -11.58 13.81 -9.15
C PHE A 28 -12.03 14.85 -8.10
N GLY A 29 -11.12 15.33 -7.25
CA GLY A 29 -11.43 16.31 -6.22
C GLY A 29 -11.67 17.72 -6.75
N SER A 30 -12.48 18.49 -6.03
CA SER A 30 -12.68 19.92 -6.24
C SER A 30 -12.33 20.72 -4.98
N GLY A 31 -11.88 21.97 -5.16
CA GLY A 31 -11.49 22.87 -4.07
C GLY A 31 -10.47 22.25 -3.11
N LYS A 32 -10.85 22.17 -1.82
CA LYS A 32 -9.99 21.64 -0.75
C LYS A 32 -9.67 20.15 -0.90
N SER A 33 -10.60 19.36 -1.45
CA SER A 33 -10.39 17.91 -1.63
C SER A 33 -9.25 17.64 -2.60
N ARG A 34 -9.17 18.40 -3.71
CA ARG A 34 -8.06 18.31 -4.68
C ARG A 34 -6.70 18.54 -4.03
N LEU A 35 -6.60 19.53 -3.15
CA LEU A 35 -5.35 19.84 -2.45
C LEU A 35 -4.91 18.68 -1.55
N ILE A 36 -5.85 18.04 -0.84
CA ILE A 36 -5.56 16.85 -0.02
C ILE A 36 -5.02 15.72 -0.91
N GLY A 37 -5.61 15.50 -2.09
CA GLY A 37 -5.11 14.50 -3.04
C GLY A 37 -3.67 14.76 -3.48
N ILE A 38 -3.33 16.01 -3.77
CA ILE A 38 -1.95 16.40 -4.11
C ILE A 38 -1.00 16.14 -2.94
N ILE A 39 -1.41 16.46 -1.71
CA ILE A 39 -0.59 16.22 -0.51
C ILE A 39 -0.35 14.72 -0.33
N LEU A 40 -1.39 13.89 -0.42
CA LEU A 40 -1.27 12.43 -0.32
C LEU A 40 -0.32 11.87 -1.38
N LEU A 41 -0.44 12.35 -2.62
CA LEU A 41 0.43 11.94 -3.73
C LEU A 41 1.90 12.27 -3.44
N VAL A 42 2.19 13.51 -3.04
CA VAL A 42 3.56 13.97 -2.76
C VAL A 42 4.15 13.20 -1.59
N VAL A 43 3.42 13.06 -0.48
CA VAL A 43 3.92 12.33 0.69
C VAL A 43 4.14 10.85 0.37
N GLY A 44 3.24 10.23 -0.39
CA GLY A 44 3.40 8.84 -0.84
C GLY A 44 4.65 8.64 -1.69
N LEU A 45 4.89 9.54 -2.64
CA LEU A 45 6.11 9.53 -3.46
C LEU A 45 7.38 9.73 -2.62
N VAL A 46 7.38 10.71 -1.70
CA VAL A 46 8.53 10.97 -0.83
C VAL A 46 8.86 9.73 0.00
N ILE A 47 7.88 9.10 0.63
CA ILE A 47 8.11 7.90 1.45
C ILE A 47 8.64 6.75 0.58
N GLY A 48 8.01 6.47 -0.57
CA GLY A 48 8.43 5.39 -1.45
C GLY A 48 9.85 5.57 -2.01
N ILE A 49 10.20 6.79 -2.42
CA ILE A 49 11.53 7.12 -2.94
C ILE A 49 12.57 7.03 -1.82
N VAL A 50 12.34 7.69 -0.68
CA VAL A 50 13.29 7.70 0.44
C VAL A 50 13.55 6.28 0.93
N TRP A 51 12.51 5.46 1.09
CA TRP A 51 12.68 4.08 1.54
C TRP A 51 13.45 3.22 0.53
N THR A 52 13.14 3.35 -0.76
CA THR A 52 13.85 2.62 -1.82
C THR A 52 15.32 3.02 -1.91
N VAL A 53 15.64 4.30 -1.71
CA VAL A 53 17.04 4.77 -1.67
C VAL A 53 17.75 4.18 -0.45
N LEU A 54 17.17 4.28 0.74
CA LEU A 54 17.78 3.77 1.96
C LEU A 54 17.98 2.24 1.93
N ALA A 55 17.00 1.48 1.45
CA ALA A 55 17.04 0.02 1.43
C ALA A 55 17.66 -0.60 0.17
N GLY A 56 17.84 0.17 -0.91
CA GLY A 56 18.34 -0.34 -2.20
C GLY A 56 19.64 0.26 -2.68
N MET A 57 19.99 1.46 -2.19
CA MET A 57 21.16 2.21 -2.65
C MET A 57 22.14 2.56 -1.53
N THR A 58 21.82 2.21 -0.28
CA THR A 58 22.70 2.42 0.87
C THR A 58 22.84 1.16 1.70
N ASP A 59 23.94 1.04 2.44
CA ASP A 59 24.17 -0.06 3.38
C ASP A 59 23.46 0.15 4.74
N MET A 60 22.59 1.17 4.87
CA MET A 60 21.89 1.45 6.13
C MET A 60 20.80 0.42 6.44
N ILE A 61 20.20 -0.17 5.41
CA ILE A 61 19.08 -1.09 5.52
C ILE A 61 19.37 -2.30 4.62
N ASP A 62 19.75 -3.42 5.24
CA ASP A 62 20.07 -4.67 4.54
C ASP A 62 18.80 -5.50 4.33
N ILE A 63 18.14 -5.29 3.18
CA ILE A 63 16.94 -6.07 2.81
C ILE A 63 16.94 -6.30 1.30
N GLN A 64 16.54 -7.51 0.90
CA GLN A 64 16.34 -7.83 -0.51
C GLN A 64 15.02 -7.21 -1.03
N LEU A 65 15.08 -5.98 -1.54
CA LEU A 65 13.93 -5.24 -2.05
C LEU A 65 13.06 -6.02 -3.05
N GLY A 66 13.67 -6.84 -3.92
CA GLY A 66 12.93 -7.68 -4.86
C GLY A 66 11.96 -8.65 -4.17
N SER A 67 12.40 -9.29 -3.08
CA SER A 67 11.54 -10.17 -2.28
C SER A 67 10.44 -9.37 -1.58
N VAL A 68 10.79 -8.23 -0.99
CA VAL A 68 9.83 -7.35 -0.29
C VAL A 68 8.70 -6.91 -1.23
N ILE A 69 9.04 -6.50 -2.46
CA ILE A 69 8.04 -6.07 -3.46
C ILE A 69 7.13 -7.23 -3.83
N TRP A 70 7.69 -8.42 -4.04
CA TRP A 70 6.93 -9.62 -4.37
C TRP A 70 5.99 -10.03 -3.22
N ASP A 71 6.51 -10.05 -2.00
CA ASP A 71 5.74 -10.37 -0.80
C ASP A 71 4.65 -9.33 -0.53
N ALA A 72 4.94 -8.04 -0.75
CA ALA A 72 3.95 -6.97 -0.64
C ALA A 72 2.79 -7.17 -1.63
N PHE A 73 3.08 -7.54 -2.89
CA PHE A 73 2.07 -7.84 -3.89
C PHE A 73 1.20 -9.04 -3.48
N LEU A 74 1.83 -10.15 -3.05
CA LEU A 74 1.11 -11.33 -2.59
C LEU A 74 0.23 -11.04 -1.37
N ASN A 75 0.71 -10.22 -0.43
CA ASN A 75 -0.05 -9.82 0.75
C ASN A 75 -1.28 -8.97 0.40
N ILE A 76 -1.16 -8.04 -0.56
CA ILE A 76 -2.31 -7.28 -1.07
C ILE A 76 -3.33 -8.24 -1.70
N LEU A 77 -2.88 -9.15 -2.58
CA LEU A 77 -3.76 -10.09 -3.25
C LEU A 77 -4.44 -11.04 -2.27
N ALA A 78 -3.71 -11.59 -1.30
CA ALA A 78 -4.23 -12.44 -0.25
C ALA A 78 -5.29 -11.71 0.59
N GLY A 79 -5.03 -10.45 0.95
CA GLY A 79 -5.99 -9.61 1.66
C GLY A 79 -7.29 -9.40 0.87
N LEU A 80 -7.17 -9.10 -0.43
CA LEU A 80 -8.34 -8.92 -1.32
C LEU A 80 -9.16 -10.21 -1.42
N ILE A 81 -8.52 -11.35 -1.68
CA ILE A 81 -9.18 -12.65 -1.76
C ILE A 81 -9.86 -12.99 -0.42
N GLY A 82 -9.17 -12.77 0.70
CA GLY A 82 -9.71 -13.00 2.04
C GLY A 82 -10.96 -12.17 2.33
N ILE A 83 -10.93 -10.88 2.00
CA ILE A 83 -12.09 -9.98 2.15
C ILE A 83 -13.25 -10.45 1.30
N LEU A 84 -13.03 -10.77 0.02
CA LEU A 84 -14.09 -11.24 -0.89
C LEU A 84 -14.71 -12.55 -0.42
N ALA A 85 -13.89 -13.51 0.02
CA ALA A 85 -14.36 -14.79 0.53
C ALA A 85 -15.17 -14.61 1.83
N ALA A 86 -14.68 -13.79 2.77
CA ALA A 86 -15.37 -13.50 4.02
C ALA A 86 -16.72 -12.82 3.79
N VAL A 87 -16.77 -11.81 2.90
CA VAL A 87 -18.02 -11.16 2.50
C VAL A 87 -18.97 -12.15 1.84
N GLY A 88 -18.48 -13.02 0.95
CA GLY A 88 -19.31 -14.04 0.29
C GLY A 88 -19.94 -15.02 1.28
N VAL A 89 -19.16 -15.56 2.23
CA VAL A 89 -19.66 -16.44 3.29
C VAL A 89 -20.69 -15.73 4.17
N PHE A 90 -20.40 -14.49 4.56
CA PHE A 90 -21.33 -13.67 5.34
C PHE A 90 -22.66 -13.47 4.62
N LEU A 91 -22.62 -13.09 3.34
CA LEU A 91 -23.82 -12.90 2.51
C LEU A 91 -24.63 -14.20 2.37
N LEU A 92 -23.98 -15.34 2.12
CA LEU A 92 -24.66 -16.63 2.04
C LEU A 92 -25.34 -17.02 3.35
N ALA A 93 -24.75 -16.68 4.49
CA ALA A 93 -25.33 -16.96 5.81
C ALA A 93 -26.60 -16.12 6.08
N ILE A 94 -26.61 -14.84 5.68
CA ILE A 94 -27.75 -13.94 5.95
C ILE A 94 -28.84 -13.98 4.87
N MET A 95 -28.50 -14.22 3.60
CA MET A 95 -29.47 -14.24 2.49
C MET A 95 -30.35 -15.50 2.48
N LYS A 96 -29.95 -16.52 3.23
CA LYS A 96 -30.75 -17.73 3.48
C LYS A 96 -31.49 -17.73 4.82
N ALA A 97 -31.28 -16.70 5.65
CA ALA A 97 -32.06 -16.45 6.85
C ALA A 97 -33.33 -15.64 6.51
#